data_AF-A0A495YVD9-F1
#
_entry.id   AF-A0A495YVD9-F1
#
_cell.length_a   1.000
_cell.length_b   1.000
_cell.length_c   1.000
_cell.angle_alpha   90.00
_cell.angle_beta   90.00
_cell.angle_gamma   90.00
#
_symmetry.space_group_name_H-M   'P 1'
#
loop_
_entity.id
_entity.type
_entity.pdbx_description
1 polymer ?
#
loop_
_entity_poly.entity_id
_entity_poly.type
_entity_poly.pdbx_seq_one_letter_code
_entity_poly.pdbx_strand_id
1 'polypeptide(L)'
;MSMFREHWIGGLVVYTSFFAISLATTLIGIFAFRLPTDWNPTVSVEPLKIAACFAIGVLSGLWPDVDTKSKSQQIFYRLFLLSNIVLIYKGYYAISAFFGLFAMLPLIGNHRGWTHSKLTMLLLPAVFLILPIYFQRDQLDQNELLAAQNLVLLKDGLPFYTASLIGYATHLHLDGILLQSRKAQRRQARAG
;
A
#
# COMPACT_ATOMS: atom_id res chain seq x y z
N MET A 1 -13.31 -7.92 17.90
CA MET A 1 -13.58 -7.12 16.70
C MET A 1 -12.77 -5.86 16.84
N SER A 2 -11.64 -5.78 16.14
CA SER A 2 -10.91 -4.52 16.06
C SER A 2 -11.85 -3.46 15.47
N MET A 3 -11.90 -2.32 16.13
CA MET A 3 -12.81 -1.25 15.72
C MET A 3 -12.18 -0.58 14.50
N PHE A 4 -12.97 -0.33 13.44
CA PHE A 4 -12.55 0.45 12.25
C PHE A 4 -11.65 1.66 12.60
N ARG A 5 -11.95 2.32 13.73
CA ARG A 5 -11.19 3.43 14.29
C ARG A 5 -9.72 3.10 14.60
N GLU A 6 -9.46 1.96 15.21
CA GLU A 6 -8.13 1.54 15.63
C GLU A 6 -7.21 1.35 14.41
N HIS A 7 -7.72 0.80 13.32
CA HIS A 7 -6.94 0.54 12.12
C HIS A 7 -6.53 1.82 11.38
N TRP A 8 -7.47 2.74 11.12
CA TRP A 8 -7.10 3.98 10.42
C TRP A 8 -6.30 4.94 11.31
N ILE A 9 -6.59 5.02 12.62
CA ILE A 9 -5.81 5.84 13.57
C ILE A 9 -4.41 5.24 13.73
N GLY A 10 -4.30 3.93 13.89
CA GLY A 10 -3.03 3.23 13.98
C GLY A 10 -2.17 3.49 12.75
N GLY A 11 -2.72 3.24 11.55
CA GLY A 11 -2.01 3.50 10.30
C GLY A 11 -1.56 4.95 10.17
N LEU A 12 -2.43 5.91 10.51
CA LEU A 12 -2.10 7.33 10.47
C LEU A 12 -0.97 7.69 11.45
N VAL A 13 -1.05 7.25 12.71
CA VAL A 13 -0.05 7.57 13.74
C VAL A 13 1.31 6.97 13.40
N VAL A 14 1.35 5.70 12.99
CA VAL A 14 2.61 5.01 12.65
C VAL A 14 3.24 5.64 11.41
N TYR A 15 2.45 5.91 10.36
CA TYR A 15 2.98 6.56 9.17
C TYR A 15 3.44 8.00 9.44
N THR A 16 2.71 8.77 10.26
CA THR A 16 3.13 10.13 10.66
C THR A 16 4.47 10.10 11.38
N SER A 17 4.64 9.15 12.32
CA SER A 17 5.88 8.99 13.08
C SER A 17 7.05 8.65 12.14
N PHE A 18 6.83 7.70 11.23
CA PHE A 18 7.81 7.35 10.20
C PHE A 18 8.16 8.56 9.31
N PHE A 19 7.15 9.26 8.81
CA PHE A 19 7.32 10.40 7.91
C PHE A 19 8.12 11.51 8.56
N ALA A 20 7.80 11.87 9.81
CA ALA A 20 8.51 12.92 10.55
C ALA A 20 10.00 12.56 10.77
N ILE A 21 10.29 11.33 11.20
CA ILE A 21 11.66 10.85 11.41
C ILE A 21 12.42 10.79 10.08
N SER A 22 11.80 10.26 9.03
CA SER A 22 12.43 10.11 7.72
C SER A 22 12.68 11.46 7.07
N LEU A 23 11.74 12.41 7.17
CA LEU A 23 11.90 13.79 6.71
C LEU A 23 13.01 14.52 7.48
N ALA A 24 13.04 14.42 8.81
CA ALA A 24 14.10 15.02 9.62
C ALA A 24 15.48 14.46 9.21
N THR A 25 15.57 13.14 9.04
CA THR A 25 16.78 12.49 8.53
C THR A 25 17.17 13.04 7.15
N THR A 26 16.22 13.13 6.22
CA THR A 26 16.43 13.69 4.86
C THR A 26 17.04 15.09 4.93
N LEU A 27 16.46 15.97 5.74
CA LEU A 27 16.92 17.34 5.91
C LEU A 27 18.33 17.38 6.53
N ILE A 28 18.61 16.56 7.55
CA ILE A 28 19.96 16.45 8.14
C ILE A 28 20.97 15.99 7.09
N GLY A 29 20.64 14.98 6.29
CA GLY A 29 21.49 14.50 5.18
C GLY A 29 21.83 15.60 4.17
N ILE A 30 20.84 16.41 3.79
CA ILE A 30 21.03 17.51 2.84
C ILE A 30 21.89 18.62 3.45
N PHE A 31 21.55 19.09 4.66
CA PHE A 31 22.17 20.28 5.23
C PHE A 31 23.51 19.99 5.92
N ALA A 32 23.62 18.89 6.68
CA ALA A 32 24.83 18.57 7.44
C ALA A 32 25.85 17.79 6.59
N PHE A 33 25.38 16.93 5.67
CA PHE A 33 26.24 16.02 4.91
C PHE A 33 26.29 16.31 3.40
N ARG A 34 25.60 17.36 2.93
CA ARG A 34 25.58 17.78 1.51
C ARG A 34 25.12 16.67 0.57
N LEU A 35 24.26 15.76 1.05
CA LEU A 35 23.74 14.67 0.23
C LEU A 35 22.78 15.21 -0.84
N PRO A 36 22.63 14.50 -1.99
CA PRO A 36 21.65 14.83 -3.02
C PRO A 36 20.23 14.90 -2.47
N THR A 37 19.36 15.76 -3.01
CA THR A 37 18.00 15.93 -2.47
C THR A 37 17.12 14.68 -2.56
N ASP A 38 17.46 13.73 -3.43
CA ASP A 38 16.76 12.46 -3.64
C ASP A 38 17.40 11.28 -2.88
N TRP A 39 18.38 11.53 -2.01
CA TRP A 39 19.15 10.47 -1.33
C TRP A 39 18.27 9.52 -0.51
N ASN A 40 17.15 10.02 0.05
CA ASN A 40 16.16 9.25 0.76
C ASN A 40 14.85 9.16 -0.05
N PRO A 41 14.69 8.11 -0.88
CA PRO A 41 13.51 7.97 -1.74
C PRO A 41 12.28 7.43 -0.99
N THR A 42 12.35 7.19 0.33
CA THR A 42 11.22 6.62 1.09
C THR A 42 10.18 7.67 1.49
N VAL A 43 10.50 8.96 1.35
CA VAL A 43 9.60 10.09 1.61
C VAL A 43 9.70 11.10 0.50
N SER A 44 8.59 11.79 0.23
CA SER A 44 8.57 12.92 -0.70
C SER A 44 8.56 14.24 0.06
N VAL A 45 9.18 15.27 -0.53
CA VAL A 45 9.10 16.66 -0.08
C VAL A 45 8.03 17.46 -0.84
N GLU A 46 7.41 16.85 -1.85
CA GLU A 46 6.38 17.49 -2.67
C GLU A 46 5.01 17.42 -1.96
N PRO A 47 4.33 18.55 -1.68
CA PRO A 47 3.10 18.57 -0.88
C PRO A 47 2.00 17.64 -1.38
N LEU A 48 1.80 17.55 -2.70
CA LEU A 48 0.78 16.68 -3.28
C LEU A 48 1.10 15.19 -3.08
N LYS A 49 2.36 14.80 -3.29
CA LYS A 49 2.83 13.43 -3.05
C LYS A 49 2.73 13.06 -1.58
N ILE A 50 3.04 14.00 -0.68
CA ILE A 50 2.88 13.81 0.78
C ILE A 50 1.41 13.50 1.08
N ALA A 51 0.47 14.36 0.64
CA ALA A 51 -0.96 14.14 0.86
C ALA A 51 -1.44 12.78 0.31
N ALA A 52 -0.98 12.42 -0.89
CA ALA A 52 -1.28 11.12 -1.49
C ALA A 52 -0.70 9.95 -0.67
N CYS A 53 0.53 10.05 -0.16
CA CYS A 53 1.12 9.02 0.71
C CYS A 53 0.32 8.84 2.01
N PHE A 54 -0.13 9.93 2.64
CA PHE A 54 -0.99 9.84 3.82
C PHE A 54 -2.33 9.15 3.51
N ALA A 55 -2.97 9.53 2.41
CA ALA A 55 -4.20 8.88 1.97
C ALA A 55 -3.98 7.37 1.70
N ILE A 56 -2.89 7.02 1.01
CA ILE A 56 -2.51 5.64 0.71
C ILE A 56 -2.21 4.86 1.99
N GLY A 57 -1.44 5.40 2.93
CA GLY A 57 -1.13 4.74 4.19
C GLY A 57 -2.39 4.43 5.00
N VAL A 58 -3.33 5.36 5.06
CA VAL A 58 -4.63 5.13 5.72
C VAL A 58 -5.45 4.07 4.99
N LEU A 59 -5.60 4.17 3.67
CA LEU A 59 -6.36 3.20 2.88
C LEU A 59 -5.74 1.80 2.98
N SER A 60 -4.42 1.66 2.87
CA SER A 60 -3.74 0.37 2.99
C SER A 60 -3.86 -0.23 4.39
N GLY A 61 -3.97 0.59 5.43
CA GLY A 61 -4.31 0.12 6.78
C GLY A 61 -5.77 -0.33 6.94
N LEU A 62 -6.68 0.09 6.06
CA LEU A 62 -8.07 -0.38 6.03
C LEU A 62 -8.29 -1.56 5.07
N TRP A 63 -7.38 -1.74 4.12
CA TRP A 63 -7.51 -2.71 3.04
C TRP A 63 -7.75 -4.15 3.52
N PRO A 64 -7.05 -4.68 4.55
CA PRO A 64 -7.21 -6.08 4.90
C PRO A 64 -8.64 -6.49 5.21
N ASP A 65 -9.45 -5.56 5.75
CA ASP A 65 -10.86 -5.77 6.10
C ASP A 65 -11.83 -5.67 4.91
N VAL A 66 -11.36 -5.51 3.67
CA VAL A 66 -12.21 -5.43 2.46
C VAL A 66 -13.01 -6.73 2.22
N ASP A 67 -12.54 -7.86 2.74
CA ASP A 67 -13.19 -9.18 2.66
C ASP A 67 -14.21 -9.44 3.79
N THR A 68 -14.38 -8.51 4.73
CA THR A 68 -15.34 -8.63 5.84
C THR A 68 -16.42 -7.56 5.76
N LYS A 69 -17.61 -7.84 6.32
CA LYS A 69 -18.68 -6.85 6.43
C LYS A 69 -18.28 -5.72 7.38
N SER A 70 -17.69 -4.66 6.83
CA SER A 70 -17.07 -3.58 7.59
C SER A 70 -17.27 -2.21 6.93
N LYS A 71 -16.96 -1.13 7.66
CA LYS A 71 -16.88 0.22 7.06
C LYS A 71 -15.76 0.31 6.03
N SER A 72 -14.64 -0.38 6.24
CA SER A 72 -13.52 -0.46 5.29
C SER A 72 -13.99 -1.02 3.95
N GLN A 73 -14.72 -2.14 3.98
CA GLN A 73 -15.33 -2.73 2.79
C GLN A 73 -16.21 -1.73 2.04
N GLN A 74 -17.10 -1.02 2.73
CA GLN A 74 -17.96 -0.02 2.09
C GLN A 74 -17.17 1.09 1.38
N ILE A 75 -16.06 1.55 1.97
CA ILE A 75 -15.18 2.56 1.36
C ILE A 75 -14.60 2.01 0.06
N PHE A 76 -13.98 0.83 0.10
CA PHE A 76 -13.34 0.25 -1.09
C PHE A 76 -14.33 -0.08 -2.20
N TYR A 77 -15.48 -0.68 -1.90
CA TYR A 77 -16.47 -1.00 -2.93
C TYR A 77 -17.13 0.24 -3.53
N ARG A 78 -17.25 1.34 -2.79
CA ARG A 78 -17.65 2.64 -3.37
C ARG A 78 -16.57 3.17 -4.32
N LEU A 79 -15.31 3.12 -3.92
CA LEU A 79 -14.20 3.54 -4.78
C LEU A 79 -14.12 2.68 -6.04
N PHE A 80 -14.27 1.36 -5.93
CA PHE A 80 -14.31 0.45 -7.07
C PHE A 80 -15.48 0.78 -8.01
N LEU A 81 -16.68 0.96 -7.47
CA LEU A 81 -17.86 1.30 -8.26
C LEU A 81 -17.67 2.62 -9.03
N LEU A 82 -17.23 3.68 -8.33
CA LEU A 82 -16.96 4.98 -8.95
C LEU A 82 -15.89 4.88 -10.04
N SER A 83 -14.80 4.15 -9.77
CA SER A 83 -13.74 3.94 -10.75
C SER A 83 -14.23 3.19 -11.99
N ASN A 84 -15.08 2.16 -11.79
CA ASN A 84 -15.68 1.39 -12.88
C ASN A 84 -16.62 2.26 -13.73
N ILE A 85 -17.45 3.10 -13.11
CA ILE A 85 -18.32 4.06 -13.82
C ILE A 85 -17.49 5.01 -14.69
N VAL A 86 -16.38 5.53 -14.15
CA VAL A 86 -15.47 6.41 -14.92
C VAL A 86 -14.85 5.67 -16.11
N LEU A 87 -14.44 4.42 -15.95
CA LEU A 87 -13.90 3.61 -17.04
C LEU A 87 -14.94 3.36 -18.14
N ILE A 88 -16.17 3.00 -17.76
CA ILE A 88 -17.29 2.81 -18.69
C ILE A 88 -17.62 4.09 -19.44
N TYR A 89 -17.70 5.21 -18.73
CA TYR A 89 -17.97 6.52 -19.33
C TYR A 89 -16.92 6.92 -20.36
N LYS A 90 -15.65 6.59 -20.11
CA LYS A 90 -14.54 6.82 -21.05
C LYS A 90 -14.42 5.77 -22.17
N GLY A 91 -15.33 4.79 -22.23
CA GLY A 91 -15.32 3.72 -23.25
C GLY A 91 -14.29 2.61 -23.01
N TYR A 92 -13.62 2.57 -21.85
CA TYR A 92 -12.63 1.54 -21.51
C TYR A 92 -13.28 0.25 -21.00
N TYR A 93 -14.19 -0.34 -21.77
CA TYR A 93 -15.03 -1.46 -21.33
C TYR A 93 -14.22 -2.71 -20.95
N ALA A 94 -13.18 -3.05 -21.70
CA ALA A 94 -12.32 -4.20 -21.38
C ALA A 94 -11.60 -4.02 -20.04
N ILE A 95 -10.98 -2.85 -19.82
CA ILE A 95 -10.32 -2.51 -18.55
C ILE A 95 -11.34 -2.53 -17.41
N SER A 96 -12.55 -2.00 -17.65
CA SER A 96 -13.63 -2.00 -16.67
C SER A 96 -14.07 -3.41 -16.27
N ALA A 97 -14.17 -4.34 -17.23
CA ALA A 97 -14.54 -5.72 -16.99
C ALA A 97 -13.49 -6.43 -16.11
N PHE A 98 -12.21 -6.30 -16.46
CA PHE A 98 -11.13 -6.87 -15.64
C PHE A 98 -11.04 -6.22 -14.26
N PHE A 99 -11.17 -4.89 -14.18
CA PHE A 99 -11.18 -4.19 -12.90
C PHE A 99 -12.32 -4.66 -12.00
N GLY A 100 -13.54 -4.78 -12.55
CA GLY A 100 -14.70 -5.29 -11.83
C GLY A 100 -14.50 -6.73 -11.35
N LEU A 101 -13.94 -7.59 -12.20
CA LEU A 101 -13.59 -8.97 -11.84
C LEU A 101 -12.60 -9.02 -10.67
N PHE A 102 -11.51 -8.24 -10.74
CA PHE A 102 -10.51 -8.22 -9.67
C PHE A 102 -11.04 -7.60 -8.37
N ALA A 103 -11.92 -6.61 -8.45
CA ALA A 103 -12.59 -6.02 -7.29
C ALA A 103 -13.47 -7.02 -6.53
N MET A 104 -13.93 -8.10 -7.16
CA MET A 104 -14.71 -9.15 -6.49
C MET A 104 -13.83 -10.18 -5.77
N LEU A 105 -12.54 -10.30 -6.09
CA LEU A 105 -11.67 -11.34 -5.51
C LEU A 105 -11.62 -11.37 -3.98
N PRO A 106 -11.59 -10.22 -3.27
CA PRO A 106 -11.58 -10.27 -1.81
C PRO A 106 -12.87 -10.86 -1.22
N LEU A 107 -14.02 -10.71 -1.88
CA LEU A 107 -15.31 -11.26 -1.41
C LEU A 107 -15.44 -12.77 -1.59
N ILE A 108 -14.74 -13.35 -2.58
CA ILE A 108 -14.79 -14.78 -2.88
C ILE A 108 -13.87 -15.57 -1.93
N GLY A 109 -12.86 -14.90 -1.35
CA GLY A 109 -11.95 -15.52 -0.39
C GLY A 109 -12.63 -15.88 0.94
N ASN A 110 -11.96 -16.73 1.71
CA ASN A 110 -12.36 -16.99 3.10
C ASN A 110 -12.32 -15.70 3.93
N HIS A 111 -13.20 -15.59 4.93
CA HIS A 111 -13.15 -14.51 5.92
C HIS A 111 -11.75 -14.41 6.56
N ARG A 112 -11.15 -13.23 6.49
CA ARG A 112 -9.78 -12.94 6.93
C ARG A 112 -8.76 -13.87 6.26
N GLY A 113 -8.96 -14.09 4.96
CA GLY A 113 -8.18 -15.01 4.15
C GLY A 113 -6.85 -14.42 3.69
N TRP A 114 -6.65 -14.41 2.38
CA TRP A 114 -5.40 -13.92 1.78
C TRP A 114 -5.15 -12.43 2.06
N THR A 115 -6.19 -11.62 2.26
CA THR A 115 -6.10 -10.20 2.65
C THR A 115 -5.42 -10.00 4.01
N HIS A 116 -5.38 -11.01 4.88
CA HIS A 116 -4.67 -10.94 6.16
C HIS A 116 -3.31 -11.65 6.13
N SER A 117 -2.78 -11.94 4.93
CA SER A 117 -1.50 -12.62 4.78
C SER A 117 -0.31 -11.65 4.78
N LYS A 118 0.80 -12.06 5.40
CA LYS A 118 2.08 -11.30 5.38
C LYS A 118 2.63 -11.15 3.95
N LEU A 119 2.27 -12.07 3.05
CA LEU A 119 2.67 -11.98 1.65
C LEU A 119 1.90 -10.87 0.93
N THR A 120 0.60 -10.76 1.16
CA THR A 120 -0.23 -9.68 0.58
C THR A 120 0.18 -8.31 1.09
N MET A 121 0.61 -8.22 2.36
CA MET A 121 1.23 -7.01 2.91
C MET A 121 2.44 -6.53 2.11
N LEU A 122 3.18 -7.42 1.43
CA LEU A 122 4.32 -7.03 0.58
C LEU A 122 3.91 -6.85 -0.88
N LEU A 123 3.12 -7.79 -1.42
CA LEU A 123 2.76 -7.82 -2.83
C LEU A 123 1.78 -6.73 -3.23
N LEU A 124 0.81 -6.40 -2.38
CA LEU A 124 -0.18 -5.38 -2.72
C LEU A 124 0.45 -3.98 -2.77
N PRO A 125 1.24 -3.53 -1.78
CA PRO A 125 2.00 -2.28 -1.90
C PRO A 125 2.94 -2.24 -3.09
N ALA A 126 3.52 -3.38 -3.51
CA ALA A 126 4.47 -3.43 -4.62
C ALA A 126 3.90 -2.91 -5.95
N VAL A 127 2.56 -2.84 -6.11
CA VAL A 127 1.93 -2.19 -7.26
C VAL A 127 2.44 -0.75 -7.44
N PHE A 128 2.69 -0.02 -6.35
CA PHE A 128 3.21 1.35 -6.43
C PHE A 128 4.64 1.44 -6.98
N LEU A 129 5.43 0.38 -6.91
CA LEU A 129 6.74 0.30 -7.55
C LEU A 129 6.63 0.01 -9.04
N ILE A 130 5.58 -0.69 -9.45
CA ILE A 130 5.36 -1.10 -10.85
C ILE A 130 4.71 0.03 -11.66
N LEU A 131 3.87 0.88 -11.04
CA LEU A 131 3.18 1.96 -11.74
C LEU A 131 4.11 2.93 -12.49
N PRO A 132 5.21 3.45 -11.90
CA PRO A 132 6.15 4.29 -12.63
C PRO A 132 6.76 3.58 -13.85
N ILE A 133 7.11 2.30 -13.72
CA ILE A 133 7.63 1.48 -14.82
C ILE A 133 6.60 1.36 -15.95
N TYR A 134 5.32 1.16 -15.61
CA TYR A 134 4.26 1.03 -16.60
C TYR A 134 4.01 2.34 -17.35
N PHE A 135 3.94 3.47 -16.65
CA PHE A 135 3.65 4.78 -17.26
C PHE A 135 4.86 5.40 -17.96
N GLN A 136 6.08 5.06 -17.54
CA GLN A 136 7.33 5.55 -18.13
C GLN A 136 8.03 4.45 -18.94
N ARG A 137 7.26 3.53 -19.52
CA ARG A 137 7.77 2.35 -20.24
C ARG A 137 8.70 2.72 -21.39
N ASP A 138 8.50 3.88 -22.01
CA ASP A 138 9.35 4.36 -23.12
C ASP A 138 10.80 4.67 -22.67
N GLN A 139 11.01 4.87 -21.36
CA GLN A 139 12.33 5.10 -20.75
C GLN A 139 12.97 3.80 -20.22
N LEU A 140 12.25 2.68 -20.27
CA LEU A 140 12.70 1.40 -19.72
C LEU A 140 13.67 0.72 -20.68
N ASP A 141 14.84 0.33 -20.18
CA ASP A 141 15.69 -0.61 -20.90
C ASP A 141 15.06 -2.01 -20.82
N GLN A 142 14.58 -2.51 -21.97
CA GLN A 142 13.94 -3.81 -22.06
C GLN A 142 14.93 -4.98 -22.06
N ASN A 143 16.21 -4.72 -22.36
CA ASN A 143 17.23 -5.75 -22.42
C ASN A 143 17.81 -6.05 -21.03
N GLU A 144 17.75 -5.08 -20.11
CA GLU A 144 18.30 -5.23 -18.77
C GLU A 144 17.35 -4.63 -17.70
N LEU A 145 16.52 -5.48 -17.10
CA LEU A 145 15.53 -5.05 -16.11
C LEU A 145 16.18 -4.37 -14.88
N LEU A 146 17.38 -4.80 -14.48
CA LEU A 146 18.12 -4.28 -13.32
C LEU A 146 19.08 -3.13 -13.67
N ALA A 147 19.01 -2.58 -14.88
CA ALA A 147 19.81 -1.43 -15.28
C ALA A 147 19.59 -0.25 -14.32
N ALA A 148 20.64 0.52 -14.07
CA ALA A 148 20.60 1.65 -13.14
C ALA A 148 19.47 2.65 -13.47
N GLN A 149 19.18 2.88 -14.75
CA GLN A 149 18.06 3.72 -15.20
C GLN A 149 16.68 3.19 -14.77
N ASN A 150 16.48 1.87 -14.81
CA ASN A 150 15.23 1.24 -14.40
C ASN A 150 15.06 1.31 -12.87
N LEU A 151 16.17 1.21 -12.12
CA LEU A 151 16.17 1.36 -10.67
C LEU A 151 15.84 2.80 -10.23
N VAL A 152 16.16 3.81 -11.05
CA VAL A 152 15.75 5.20 -10.79
C VAL A 152 14.23 5.35 -10.89
N LEU A 153 13.57 4.69 -11.86
CA LEU A 153 12.11 4.70 -11.97
C LEU A 153 11.41 4.11 -10.73
N LEU A 154 12.02 3.09 -10.11
CA LEU A 154 11.51 2.50 -8.87
C LEU A 154 11.53 3.52 -7.70
N LYS A 155 12.47 4.46 -7.70
CA LYS A 155 12.57 5.48 -6.63
C LYS A 155 11.32 6.35 -6.58
N ASP A 156 10.69 6.64 -7.71
CA ASP A 156 9.46 7.44 -7.75
C ASP A 156 8.27 6.75 -7.07
N GLY A 157 8.25 5.42 -7.10
CA GLY A 157 7.22 4.59 -6.45
C GLY A 157 7.46 4.35 -4.97
N LEU A 158 8.70 4.53 -4.49
CA LEU A 158 9.10 4.17 -3.12
C LEU A 158 8.31 4.90 -2.02
N PRO A 159 8.02 6.22 -2.11
CA PRO A 159 7.24 6.89 -1.06
C PRO A 159 5.85 6.27 -0.86
N PHE A 160 5.18 5.93 -1.96
CA PHE A 160 3.86 5.32 -1.96
C PHE A 160 3.89 3.86 -1.50
N TYR A 161 4.90 3.10 -1.96
CA TYR A 161 5.14 1.74 -1.48
C TYR A 161 5.34 1.71 0.03
N THR A 162 6.21 2.57 0.56
CA THR A 162 6.51 2.64 1.98
C THR A 162 5.29 3.06 2.79
N ALA A 163 4.54 4.06 2.34
CA ALA A 163 3.30 4.46 3.00
C ALA A 163 2.27 3.32 3.06
N SER A 164 2.05 2.66 1.92
CA SER A 164 1.14 1.54 1.80
C SER A 164 1.56 0.35 2.67
N LEU A 165 2.85 0.01 2.66
CA LEU A 165 3.43 -1.07 3.45
C LEU A 165 3.25 -0.80 4.96
N ILE A 166 3.56 0.41 5.43
CA ILE A 166 3.41 0.78 6.85
C ILE A 166 1.95 0.70 7.28
N GLY A 167 1.03 1.23 6.47
CA GLY A 167 -0.40 1.13 6.74
C GLY A 167 -0.87 -0.31 6.89
N TYR A 168 -0.55 -1.15 5.91
CA TYR A 168 -0.91 -2.56 5.90
C TYR A 168 -0.30 -3.33 7.08
N ALA A 169 1.00 -3.13 7.32
CA ALA A 169 1.71 -3.77 8.43
C ALA A 169 1.10 -3.39 9.78
N THR A 170 0.66 -2.14 9.93
CA THR A 170 -0.01 -1.67 11.15
C THR A 170 -1.32 -2.41 11.39
N HIS A 171 -2.13 -2.64 10.34
CA HIS A 171 -3.34 -3.46 10.47
C HIS A 171 -3.03 -4.87 10.96
N LEU A 172 -2.09 -5.56 10.30
CA LEU A 172 -1.70 -6.92 10.70
C LEU A 172 -1.07 -6.98 12.09
N HIS A 173 -0.41 -5.91 12.54
CA HIS A 173 0.14 -5.82 13.87
C HIS A 173 -0.96 -5.68 14.93
N LEU A 174 -1.93 -4.79 14.70
CA LEU A 174 -3.09 -4.62 15.58
C LEU A 174 -3.94 -5.90 15.71
N ASP A 175 -4.03 -6.67 14.62
CA ASP A 175 -4.67 -7.98 14.62
C ASP A 175 -3.80 -9.11 15.21
N GLY A 176 -2.58 -8.81 15.64
CA GLY A 176 -1.63 -9.77 16.21
C GLY A 176 -1.01 -10.75 15.20
N ILE A 177 -1.30 -10.60 13.91
CA ILE A 177 -0.88 -11.51 12.85
C ILE A 177 0.59 -11.27 12.47
N LEU A 178 1.05 -10.03 12.49
CA LEU A 178 2.37 -9.65 11.97
C LEU A 178 3.51 -10.35 12.73
N LEU A 179 3.47 -10.34 14.07
CA LEU A 179 4.54 -10.85 14.93
C LEU A 179 4.33 -12.30 15.39
N GLN A 180 3.13 -12.86 15.27
CA GLN A 180 2.89 -14.25 15.67
C GLN A 180 3.54 -15.25 14.69
N SER A 181 4.09 -16.32 15.26
CA SER A 181 4.61 -17.46 14.50
C SER A 181 3.46 -18.39 14.08
N ARG A 182 3.61 -19.07 12.94
CA ARG A 182 2.64 -20.08 12.47
C ARG A 182 2.37 -21.17 13.52
N LYS A 183 3.35 -21.48 14.37
CA LYS A 183 3.23 -22.47 15.46
C LYS A 183 2.35 -21.97 16.60
N ALA A 184 2.43 -20.68 16.95
CA ALA A 184 1.55 -20.05 17.93
C ALA A 184 0.10 -19.96 17.41
N GLN A 185 -0.08 -19.55 16.15
CA GLN A 185 -1.40 -19.50 15.51
C GLN A 185 -2.08 -20.88 15.46
N ARG A 186 -1.33 -21.94 15.10
CA ARG A 186 -1.85 -23.32 15.09
C ARG A 186 -2.18 -23.85 16.49
N ARG A 187 -1.49 -23.38 17.54
CA ARG A 187 -1.81 -23.76 18.93
C ARG A 187 -3.10 -23.10 19.40
N GLN A 188 -3.29 -21.81 19.11
CA GLN A 188 -4.56 -21.12 19.39
C GLN A 188 -5.75 -21.75 18.66
N ALA A 189 -5.59 -22.08 17.38
CA ALA A 189 -6.64 -22.73 16.59
C ALA A 189 -6.99 -24.17 17.01
N ARG A 190 -6.20 -24.80 17.89
CA ARG A 190 -6.47 -26.13 18.46
C ARG A 190 -6.99 -26.07 19.90
N ALA A 191 -6.94 -24.90 20.53
CA ALA A 191 -7.32 -24.69 21.93
C ALA A 191 -8.70 -24.05 22.10
N GLY A 192 -9.36 -23.67 21.00
CA GLY A 192 -10.77 -23.28 20.94
C GLY A 192 -11.52 -24.18 19.97
#